data_AF-A0A0F5JJ11-F1
#
_entry.id   AF-A0A0F5JJ11-F1
#
_cell.length_a   1.000
_cell.length_b   1.000
_cell.length_c   1.000
_cell.angle_alpha   90.00
_cell.angle_beta   90.00
_cell.angle_gamma   90.00
#
_symmetry.space_group_name_H-M   'P 1'
#
loop_
_entity.id
_entity.type
_entity.pdbx_description
1 polymer ?
#
loop_
_entity_poly.entity_id
_entity_poly.type
_entity_poly.pdbx_seq_one_letter_code
_entity_poly.pdbx_strand_id
1 'polypeptide(L)' 'MEKDCPRCGDSFVCRVDDISACHCVPVKLDELQLAYVKVHYPGCLCNSCLNEIKKYFYACEVNPRYKHLKH' A
#
# COMPACT_ATOMS: atom_id res chain seq x y z
N MET A 1 -5.49 -12.25 10.23
CA MET A 1 -4.33 -13.05 9.79
C MET A 1 -3.19 -12.07 9.53
N GLU A 2 -2.00 -12.32 10.07
CA GLU A 2 -0.81 -11.56 9.67
C GLU A 2 -0.45 -11.92 8.24
N LYS A 3 -0.20 -10.90 7.42
CA LYS A 3 0.26 -11.04 6.04
C LYS A 3 1.47 -10.15 5.85
N ASP A 4 2.44 -10.63 5.11
CA ASP A 4 3.59 -9.83 4.72
C ASP A 4 3.23 -8.91 3.56
N CYS A 5 3.63 -7.65 3.66
CA CYS A 5 3.41 -6.67 2.61
C CYS A 5 4.35 -6.98 1.42
N PRO A 6 3.85 -7.25 0.21
CA PRO A 6 4.69 -7.57 -0.94
C PRO A 6 5.57 -6.40 -1.41
N ARG A 7 5.37 -5.19 -0.87
CA ARG A 7 6.15 -4.00 -1.22
C ARG A 7 7.30 -3.70 -0.26
N CYS A 8 7.07 -3.81 1.05
CA CYS A 8 8.09 -3.49 2.06
C CYS A 8 8.59 -4.71 2.84
N GLY A 9 7.90 -5.85 2.77
CA GLY A 9 8.22 -7.04 3.54
C GLY A 9 7.75 -7.00 5.00
N ASP A 10 7.18 -5.88 5.47
CA ASP A 10 6.64 -5.80 6.83
C ASP A 10 5.41 -6.71 6.98
N SER A 11 5.40 -7.47 8.07
CA SER A 11 4.24 -8.18 8.56
C SER A 11 3.21 -7.17 9.08
N PHE A 12 1.99 -7.24 8.53
CA PHE A 12 0.88 -6.42 8.99
C PHE A 12 -0.38 -7.26 9.17
N VAL A 13 -1.21 -6.84 10.11
CA VAL A 13 -2.50 -7.50 10.35
C VAL A 13 -3.47 -7.06 9.27
N CYS A 14 -3.69 -7.92 8.28
CA CYS A 14 -4.73 -7.76 7.27
C CYS A 14 -6.01 -8.43 7.79
N ARG A 15 -7.03 -7.64 8.09
CA ARG A 15 -8.38 -8.14 8.39
C ARG A 15 -9.26 -7.95 7.16
N VAL A 16 -9.06 -8.80 6.15
CA VAL A 16 -9.88 -8.76 4.92
C VAL A 16 -11.34 -9.16 5.20
N ASP A 17 -11.58 -10.02 6.19
CA ASP A 17 -12.92 -10.45 6.63
C ASP A 17 -13.78 -9.32 7.20
N ASP A 18 -13.14 -8.33 7.82
CA ASP A 18 -13.78 -7.11 8.31
C ASP A 18 -13.11 -5.94 7.62
N ILE A 19 -13.49 -5.68 6.36
CA ILE A 19 -13.00 -4.52 5.62
C ILE A 19 -13.15 -3.28 6.50
N SER A 20 -14.29 -3.08 7.16
CA SER A 20 -14.56 -1.97 8.10
C SER A 20 -13.59 -1.85 9.29
N ALA A 21 -12.97 -2.94 9.76
CA ALA A 21 -11.98 -2.94 10.84
C ALA A 21 -10.53 -3.10 10.33
N CYS A 22 -10.34 -3.15 9.01
CA CYS A 22 -9.03 -3.25 8.42
C CYS A 22 -8.33 -1.88 8.53
N HIS A 23 -7.14 -1.86 9.12
CA HIS A 23 -6.25 -0.68 9.14
C HIS A 23 -5.93 -0.11 7.74
N CYS A 24 -6.36 -0.78 6.66
CA CYS A 24 -6.28 -0.30 5.28
C CYS A 24 -7.40 0.70 4.91
N VAL A 25 -8.56 0.69 5.58
CA VAL A 25 -9.72 1.58 5.29
C VAL A 25 -9.43 3.07 5.35
N PRO A 26 -8.62 3.61 6.28
CA PRO A 26 -8.44 5.06 6.34
C PRO A 26 -7.72 5.62 5.10
N VAL A 27 -7.06 4.78 4.29
CA VAL A 27 -6.38 5.24 3.07
C VAL A 27 -7.35 5.27 1.89
N LYS A 28 -8.09 6.38 1.77
CA LYS A 28 -8.80 6.72 0.54
C LYS A 28 -7.79 6.95 -0.59
N LEU A 29 -7.64 5.96 -1.47
CA LEU A 29 -6.93 6.05 -2.75
C LEU A 29 -7.91 6.47 -3.84
N ASP A 30 -7.41 7.25 -4.80
CA ASP A 30 -8.16 7.60 -6.01
C ASP A 30 -8.21 6.41 -7.00
N GLU A 31 -9.06 6.47 -8.02
CA GLU A 31 -9.26 5.38 -8.98
C GLU A 31 -7.95 4.97 -9.67
N LEU A 32 -7.13 5.93 -10.10
CA LEU A 32 -5.83 5.67 -10.74
C LEU A 32 -4.84 5.01 -9.77
N GLN A 33 -4.83 5.46 -8.52
CA GLN A 33 -3.97 4.88 -7.48
C GLN A 33 -4.39 3.45 -7.15
N LEU A 34 -5.70 3.19 -7.08
CA LEU A 34 -6.25 1.86 -6.84
C LEU A 34 -5.96 0.92 -8.00
N ALA A 35 -6.11 1.38 -9.24
CA ALA A 35 -5.76 0.62 -10.44
C ALA A 35 -4.28 0.25 -10.45
N TYR A 36 -3.38 1.20 -10.14
CA TYR A 36 -1.96 0.94 -9.97
C TYR A 36 -1.67 -0.14 -8.92
N VAL A 37 -2.31 -0.05 -7.74
CA VAL A 37 -2.13 -1.07 -6.70
C VAL A 37 -2.57 -2.44 -7.18
N LYS A 38 -3.75 -2.55 -7.80
CA LYS A 38 -4.29 -3.82 -8.31
C LYS A 38 -3.42 -4.44 -9.40
N VAL A 39 -2.85 -3.63 -10.30
CA VAL A 39 -2.03 -4.10 -11.41
C VAL A 39 -0.64 -4.54 -10.93
N HIS A 40 -0.03 -3.79 -10.00
CA HIS A 40 1.35 -4.02 -9.59
C HIS A 40 1.51 -4.92 -8.35
N TYR A 41 0.47 -5.05 -7.53
CA TYR A 41 0.53 -5.82 -6.28
C TYR A 41 -0.68 -6.77 -6.20
N PRO A 42 -0.49 -8.07 -6.44
CA PRO A 42 -1.57 -9.07 -6.36
C PRO A 42 -2.05 -9.36 -4.93
N GLY A 43 -1.52 -8.67 -3.93
CA GLY A 43 -1.83 -8.86 -2.51
C GLY A 43 -2.14 -7.55 -1.79
N CYS A 44 -2.62 -7.66 -0.55
CA CYS A 44 -2.88 -6.51 0.29
C CYS A 44 -1.57 -5.79 0.65
N LEU A 45 -1.57 -4.46 0.56
CA LEU A 45 -0.47 -3.62 1.02
C LEU A 45 -0.75 -3.11 2.45
N CYS A 46 0.32 -2.94 3.22
CA CYS A 46 0.22 -2.32 4.53
C CYS A 46 -0.20 -0.85 4.43
N ASN A 47 -0.76 -0.31 5.52
CA ASN A 47 -1.22 1.08 5.60
C ASN A 47 -0.11 2.10 5.25
N SER A 48 1.14 1.82 5.62
CA SER A 48 2.29 2.68 5.32
C SER A 48 2.54 2.77 3.81
N CYS A 49 2.59 1.61 3.13
CA CYS A 49 2.75 1.54 1.68
C CYS A 49 1.60 2.23 0.93
N LEU A 50 0.36 2.03 1.37
CA LEU A 50 -0.81 2.68 0.78
C LEU A 50 -0.73 4.21 0.92
N ASN A 51 -0.35 4.73 2.10
CA ASN A 51 -0.15 6.17 2.31
C ASN A 51 0.98 6.75 1.45
N GLU A 52 2.05 5.98 1.23
CA GLU A 52 3.11 6.40 0.32
C GLU A 52 2.64 6.47 -1.13
N ILE A 53 1.90 5.47 -1.61
CA ILE A 53 1.29 5.54 -2.95
C ILE A 53 0.42 6.79 -3.04
N LYS A 54 -0.44 7.02 -2.05
CA LYS A 54 -1.29 8.22 -2.02
C LYS A 54 -0.49 9.52 -2.14
N LYS A 55 0.63 9.62 -1.44
CA LYS A 55 1.47 10.82 -1.38
C LYS A 55 2.35 11.01 -2.63
N TYR A 56 2.87 9.93 -3.19
CA TYR A 56 3.90 9.99 -4.24
C TYR A 56 3.41 9.60 -5.64
N PHE A 57 2.20 9.01 -5.79
CA PHE A 57 1.70 8.58 -7.10
C PHE A 57 1.63 9.71 -8.13
N TYR A 58 1.33 10.94 -7.70
CA TYR A 58 1.34 12.13 -8.54
C TYR A 58 2.60 13.00 -8.38
N ALA A 59 3.54 12.59 -7.52
CA ALA A 59 4.80 13.30 -7.39
C ALA A 59 5.70 12.89 -8.55
N CYS A 60 6.10 13.85 -9.40
CA CYS A 60 6.97 13.61 -10.56
C CYS A 60 8.31 12.93 -10.23
N GLU A 61 8.73 12.90 -8.96
CA GLU A 61 10.13 12.67 -8.60
C GLU A 61 10.42 11.39 -7.84
N VAL A 62 9.41 10.58 -7.48
CA VAL A 62 9.68 9.38 -6.66
C VAL A 62 8.88 8.18 -7.10
N ASN A 63 9.51 7.29 -7.85
CA ASN A 63 9.00 5.93 -8.03
C ASN A 63 8.93 5.27 -6.64
N PRO A 64 7.73 4.87 -6.16
CA PRO A 64 7.54 4.37 -4.79
C PRO A 64 8.37 3.11 -4.47
N ARG A 65 8.89 2.43 -5.49
CA ARG A 65 9.76 1.26 -5.37
C ARG A 65 11.18 1.59 -4.86
N TYR A 66 11.65 2.83 -5.00
CA TYR A 66 13.04 3.22 -4.69
C TYR A 66 13.19 4.08 -3.44
N LYS A 67 12.09 4.29 -2.69
CA LYS A 67 12.06 5.25 -1.59
C LYS A 67 12.71 4.75 -0.29
N HIS A 68 12.78 3.43 -0.11
CA HIS A 68 13.32 2.75 1.07
C HIS A 68 14.70 2.14 0.85
N LEU A 69 15.41 2.46 -0.25
CA LEU A 69 16.82 2.14 -0.41
C LEU A 69 17.72 3.10 0.42
N LYS A 70 17.34 3.36 1.67
CA LYS A 70 18.23 4.01 2.64
C LYS A 70 18.80 2.94 3.56
N HIS A 71 20.11 2.81 3.39
CA HIS A 71 21.07 1.90 3.99
C HIS A 71 21.14 2.01 5.52
#